data_AF-A0A6G2S750-F1
#
_entry.id   AF-A0A6G2S750-F1
#
_cell.length_a   1.000
_cell.length_b   1.000
_cell.length_c   1.000
_cell.angle_alpha   90.00
_cell.angle_beta   90.00
_cell.angle_gamma   90.00
#
_symmetry.space_group_name_H-M   'P 1'
#
loop_
_entity.id
_entity.type
_entity.pdbx_description
1 polymer ?
#
loop_
_entity_poly.entity_id
_entity_poly.type
_entity_poly.pdbx_seq_one_letter_code
_entity_poly.pdbx_strand_id
1 'polypeptide(L)' 'MTHYAFPTDLVRAQSAWYAAYQQLAAEESPARTAVLRRRLQRLSVQIATHPYWADIPGHAPAARMALKELARQEHRP' A
#
# COMPACT_ATOMS: atom_id res chain seq x y z
N MET A 1 -1.95 12.34 17.46
CA MET A 1 -1.95 11.37 16.34
C MET A 1 -3.17 11.66 15.51
N THR A 2 -2.99 12.15 14.28
CA THR A 2 -4.11 12.39 13.35
C THR A 2 -4.71 11.04 12.99
N HIS A 3 -5.86 10.71 13.57
CA HIS A 3 -6.55 9.45 13.32
C HIS A 3 -7.31 9.58 12.00
N TYR A 4 -6.62 9.30 10.90
CA TYR A 4 -7.28 9.18 9.60
C TYR A 4 -8.17 7.93 9.63
N ALA A 5 -9.45 8.09 9.29
CA ALA A 5 -10.36 6.97 9.07
C ALA A 5 -10.09 6.39 7.67
N PHE A 6 -8.97 5.68 7.52
CA PHE A 6 -8.65 5.05 6.25
C PHE A 6 -9.67 3.95 5.94
N PRO A 7 -10.17 3.91 4.69
CA PRO A 7 -10.98 2.79 4.22
C PRO A 7 -10.23 1.46 4.38
N THR A 8 -10.94 0.42 4.83
CA THR A 8 -10.33 -0.89 5.08
C THR A 8 -9.69 -1.48 3.83
N ASP A 9 -10.27 -1.24 2.66
CA ASP A 9 -9.71 -1.70 1.38
C ASP A 9 -8.41 -0.97 1.02
N LEU A 10 -8.29 0.32 1.35
CA LEU A 10 -7.06 1.09 1.17
C LEU A 10 -5.93 0.58 2.10
N VAL A 11 -6.26 0.28 3.35
CA VAL A 11 -5.31 -0.34 4.30
C VAL A 11 -4.90 -1.72 3.81
N ARG A 12 -5.86 -2.57 3.38
CA ARG A 12 -5.57 -3.89 2.79
C ARG A 12 -4.70 -3.80 1.54
N ALA A 13 -4.94 -2.83 0.67
CA ALA A 13 -4.12 -2.62 -0.53
C ALA A 13 -2.68 -2.24 -0.17
N GLN A 14 -2.49 -1.36 0.83
CA GLN A 14 -1.16 -0.99 1.32
C GLN A 14 -0.44 -2.16 2.00
N SER A 15 -1.13 -2.96 2.82
CA SER A 15 -0.55 -4.17 3.43
C SER A 15 -0.19 -5.23 2.39
N ALA A 16 -1.04 -5.44 1.38
CA ALA A 16 -0.76 -6.33 0.26
C ALA A 16 0.44 -5.84 -0.57
N TRP A 17 0.64 -4.52 -0.67
CA TRP A 17 1.80 -3.93 -1.34
C TRP A 17 3.08 -4.24 -0.57
N TYR A 18 3.08 -4.10 0.76
CA TYR A 18 4.23 -4.48 1.60
C TYR A 18 4.56 -5.97 1.51
N ALA A 19 3.54 -6.83 1.58
CA ALA A 19 3.73 -8.28 1.45
C ALA A 19 4.31 -8.65 0.07
N ALA A 20 3.77 -8.08 -1.01
CA ALA A 20 4.28 -8.32 -2.36
C ALA A 20 5.71 -7.77 -2.54
N TYR A 21 6.06 -6.67 -1.87
CA TYR A 21 7.41 -6.12 -1.89
C TYR A 21 8.40 -7.02 -1.15
N GLN A 22 8.04 -7.54 0.03
CA GLN A 22 8.87 -8.50 0.76
C GLN A 22 9.07 -9.80 -0.04
N GLN A 23 7.99 -10.32 -0.63
CA GLN A 23 8.09 -11.47 -1.53
C GLN A 23 9.00 -11.18 -2.72
N LEU A 24 8.90 -9.99 -3.33
CA LEU A 24 9.76 -9.60 -4.44
C LEU A 24 11.24 -9.50 -4.02
N ALA A 25 11.51 -9.01 -2.80
CA ALA A 25 12.87 -8.88 -2.28
C ALA A 25 13.50 -10.25 -1.94
N ALA A 26 12.69 -11.24 -1.59
CA ALA A 26 13.13 -12.60 -1.27
C ALA A 26 13.11 -13.58 -2.46
N GLU A 27 12.51 -13.19 -3.58
CA GLU A 27 12.30 -14.08 -4.73
C GLU A 27 13.44 -13.98 -5.75
N GLU A 28 14.06 -15.12 -6.04
CA GLU A 28 15.16 -15.23 -7.01
C GLU A 28 14.66 -15.65 -8.40
N SER A 29 13.45 -16.21 -8.51
CA SER A 29 12.89 -16.66 -9.79
C SER A 29 12.44 -15.48 -10.67
N PRO A 30 12.99 -15.31 -11.89
CA PRO A 30 12.61 -14.22 -12.80
C PRO A 30 11.12 -14.24 -13.19
N ALA A 31 10.53 -15.43 -13.31
CA ALA A 31 9.13 -15.60 -13.68
C ALA A 31 8.19 -15.10 -12.56
N ARG A 32 8.50 -15.43 -11.29
CA ARG A 32 7.72 -14.96 -10.14
C ARG A 32 7.95 -13.48 -9.86
N THR A 33 9.17 -12.99 -10.03
CA THR A 33 9.51 -11.56 -9.99
C THR A 33 8.66 -10.74 -10.98
N ALA A 34 8.45 -11.22 -12.20
CA ALA A 34 7.60 -10.54 -13.18
C ALA A 34 6.11 -10.50 -12.77
N VAL A 35 5.61 -11.53 -12.09
CA VAL A 35 4.25 -11.55 -11.53
C VAL A 35 4.13 -10.59 -10.36
N LEU A 36 5.09 -10.60 -9.43
CA LEU A 36 5.12 -9.74 -8.25
C LEU A 36 5.24 -8.25 -8.62
N ARG A 37 6.10 -7.90 -9.60
CA ARG A 37 6.18 -6.53 -10.12
C ARG A 37 4.86 -6.05 -10.71
N ARG A 38 4.19 -6.88 -11.51
CA ARG A 38 2.86 -6.56 -12.06
C ARG A 38 1.81 -6.37 -10.95
N ARG A 39 1.87 -7.20 -9.91
CA ARG A 39 1.00 -7.07 -8.73
C ARG A 39 1.26 -5.76 -7.98
N LEU A 40 2.53 -5.40 -7.74
CA LEU A 40 2.91 -4.13 -7.11
C LEU A 40 2.43 -2.93 -7.92
N GLN A 41 2.57 -2.97 -9.25
CA GLN A 41 2.11 -1.88 -10.12
C GLN A 41 0.59 -1.68 -10.02
N ARG A 42 -0.19 -2.77 -10.05
CA ARG A 42 -1.65 -2.72 -9.90
C ARG A 42 -2.07 -2.17 -8.53
N LEU A 43 -1.43 -2.64 -7.45
CA LEU A 43 -1.68 -2.14 -6.11
C LEU A 43 -1.30 -0.66 -5.97
N SER A 44 -0.19 -0.24 -6.56
CA SER A 44 0.23 1.16 -6.58
C SER A 44 -0.79 2.06 -7.28
N VAL A 45 -1.31 1.62 -8.43
CA VAL A 45 -2.38 2.34 -9.14
C VAL A 45 -3.64 2.40 -8.28
N GLN A 46 -4.11 1.26 -7.76
CA GLN A 46 -5.31 1.20 -6.92
C GLN A 46 -5.21 2.13 -5.70
N ILE A 47 -4.07 2.15 -5.02
CA ILE A 47 -3.82 3.08 -3.91
C ILE A 47 -3.82 4.50 -4.45
N ALA A 48 -3.04 4.84 -5.49
CA ALA A 48 -2.90 6.21 -5.96
C ALA A 48 -4.20 6.83 -6.49
N THR A 49 -5.06 6.04 -7.14
CA THR A 49 -6.34 6.48 -7.73
C THR A 49 -7.53 6.32 -6.79
N HIS A 50 -7.29 5.98 -5.53
CA HIS A 50 -8.37 5.73 -4.59
C HIS A 50 -9.20 7.01 -4.33
N PRO A 51 -10.55 6.97 -4.39
CA PRO A 51 -11.43 8.14 -4.20
C PRO A 51 -11.18 8.91 -2.90
N TYR A 52 -10.83 8.20 -1.82
CA TYR A 52 -10.42 8.79 -0.54
C TYR A 52 -9.38 9.93 -0.64
N TRP A 53 -8.47 9.89 -1.63
CA TRP A 53 -7.50 10.99 -1.79
C TRP A 53 -8.11 12.25 -2.38
N ALA A 54 -9.20 12.12 -3.15
CA ALA A 54 -9.96 13.26 -3.64
C ALA A 54 -10.76 13.92 -2.50
N ASP A 55 -11.21 13.12 -1.52
CA ASP A 55 -12.00 13.60 -0.38
C ASP A 55 -11.16 14.25 0.73
N ILE A 56 -9.82 14.11 0.72
CA ILE A 56 -8.95 14.74 1.71
C ILE A 56 -8.41 16.09 1.19
N PRO A 57 -8.87 17.23 1.73
CA PRO A 57 -8.31 18.52 1.39
C PRO A 57 -6.89 18.69 1.97
N GLY A 58 -5.91 19.03 1.13
CA GLY A 58 -4.59 19.53 1.55
C GLY A 58 -3.65 18.56 2.30
N HIS A 59 -4.13 17.39 2.73
CA HIS A 59 -3.38 16.45 3.59
C HIS A 59 -2.95 15.16 2.87
N ALA A 60 -3.05 15.07 1.55
CA ALA A 60 -2.73 13.83 0.82
C ALA A 60 -1.30 13.28 1.08
N PRO A 61 -0.22 14.09 1.19
CA PRO A 61 1.10 13.57 1.56
C PRO A 61 1.17 13.02 3.00
N ALA A 62 0.60 13.74 3.97
CA ALA A 62 0.57 13.34 5.37
C ALA A 62 -0.30 12.09 5.60
N ALA A 63 -1.45 12.02 4.93
CA ALA A 63 -2.34 10.87 4.95
C ALA A 63 -1.70 9.64 4.28
N ARG A 64 -0.93 9.80 3.20
CA ARG A 64 -0.13 8.69 2.63
C ARG A 64 0.92 8.17 3.60
N MET A 65 1.59 9.06 4.34
CA MET A 65 2.57 8.64 5.36
C MET A 65 1.90 7.89 6.51
N ALA A 66 0.77 8.38 7.01
CA ALA A 66 0.00 7.71 8.04
C ALA A 66 -0.56 6.35 7.58
N LEU A 67 -0.97 6.21 6.32
CA LEU A 67 -1.40 4.93 5.74
C LEU A 67 -0.25 3.91 5.72
N LYS A 68 0.95 4.34 5.31
CA LYS A 68 2.14 3.48 5.30
C LYS A 68 2.52 3.01 6.71
N GLU A 69 2.45 3.91 7.68
CA GLU A 69 2.74 3.60 9.07
C GLU A 69 1.72 2.62 9.66
N LEU A 70 0.42 2.84 9.42
CA LEU A 70 -0.65 1.93 9.83
C LEU A 70 -0.47 0.53 9.21
N ALA A 71 -0.26 0.46 7.89
CA ALA A 71 -0.07 -0.81 7.20
C ALA A 71 1.22 -1.53 7.65
N ARG A 72 2.26 -0.79 8.05
CA ARG A 72 3.47 -1.38 8.64
C ARG A 72 3.20 -1.97 10.02
N GLN A 73 2.41 -1.30 10.86
CA GLN A 73 2.03 -1.80 12.18
C GLN A 73 1.19 -3.07 12.07
N GLU A 74 0.23 -3.11 11.15
CA GLU A 74 -0.57 -4.30 10.82
C GLU A 74 0.27 -5.46 10.26
N HIS A 75 1.41 -5.15 9.64
CA HIS A 75 2.30 -6.14 9.05
C HIS A 75 3.44 -6.57 10.01
N ARG A 76 3.53 -5.96 11.19
CA ARG A 76 4.48 -6.39 12.23
C ARG A 76 3.90 -7.64 12.90
N PRO A 77 4.61 -8.79 12.88
CA PRO A 77 4.16 -10.02 13.52
C PRO A 77 4.10 -9.88 15.05
#